data_AF-B3QS00-F1
#
_entry.id   AF-B3QS00-F1
#
_cell.length_a   1.000
_cell.length_b   1.000
_cell.length_c   1.000
_cell.angle_alpha   90.00
_cell.angle_beta   90.00
_cell.angle_gamma   90.00
#
_symmetry.space_group_name_H-M   'P 1'
#
loop_
_entity.id
_entity.type
_entity.pdbx_description
1 polymer ?
#
loop_
_entity_poly.entity_id
_entity_poly.type
_entity_poly.pdbx_seq_one_letter_code
_entity_poly.pdbx_strand_id
1 'polypeptide(L)'
;MKVFRSLLSVAMLLFFGCSSEVSYEDFKSAVDDINSKQRDIFEKSNEVSKIIRQVNQRFPDQKITFDTALGLSSAQEEKLVELIKQEKDVTYKGMLQELLNSEKEIFDLKEEVADIQSRLPKPYVVQKGDQHRKVCVNYLKDVEGLDEKAAKELVDRVALIDEMIPGFYIWLYYNKDTNVFGTFVTQGEAKVNPNRVRYSIRKEKLQEAYEKGMKAAQDSSAEQN
;
A
#
# COMPACT_ATOMS: atom_id res chain seq x y z
N MET A 1 -8.32 7.13 -71.86
CA MET A 1 -8.47 8.37 -71.07
C MET A 1 -9.71 8.19 -70.20
N LYS A 2 -9.59 8.39 -68.87
CA LYS A 2 -10.69 8.54 -67.87
C LYS A 2 -11.51 7.27 -67.54
N VAL A 3 -11.80 6.86 -66.29
CA VAL A 3 -11.43 7.23 -64.91
C VAL A 3 -11.64 5.97 -64.05
N PHE A 4 -10.66 5.64 -63.20
CA PHE A 4 -10.76 4.67 -62.11
C PHE A 4 -11.70 5.24 -61.02
N ARG A 5 -12.80 4.56 -60.67
CA ARG A 5 -13.59 4.88 -59.48
C ARG A 5 -13.62 3.67 -58.55
N SER A 6 -12.62 3.65 -57.67
CA SER A 6 -12.57 2.80 -56.48
C SER A 6 -13.64 3.28 -55.50
N LEU A 7 -14.64 2.44 -55.20
CA LEU A 7 -15.52 2.63 -54.06
C LEU A 7 -14.88 1.94 -52.85
N LEU A 8 -14.20 2.73 -52.02
CA LEU A 8 -13.70 2.30 -50.73
C LEU A 8 -14.84 2.48 -49.71
N SER A 9 -15.60 1.40 -49.44
CA SER A 9 -16.55 1.38 -48.31
C SER A 9 -15.77 1.24 -47.01
N VAL A 10 -15.55 2.36 -46.32
CA VAL A 10 -15.07 2.37 -44.93
C VAL A 10 -16.27 2.14 -44.03
N ALA A 11 -16.46 0.90 -43.59
CA ALA A 11 -17.36 0.57 -42.51
C ALA A 11 -16.72 1.03 -41.20
N MET A 12 -17.16 2.18 -40.70
CA MET A 12 -16.80 2.73 -39.39
C MET A 12 -17.52 1.90 -38.32
N LEU A 13 -16.84 0.90 -37.76
CA LEU A 13 -17.28 0.21 -36.55
C LEU A 13 -17.09 1.16 -35.37
N LEU A 14 -18.18 1.80 -34.95
CA LEU A 14 -18.29 2.47 -33.66
C LEU A 14 -18.25 1.39 -32.58
N PHE A 15 -17.07 1.12 -32.04
CA PHE A 15 -16.93 0.49 -30.73
C PHE A 15 -17.45 1.49 -29.69
N PHE A 16 -18.76 1.47 -29.44
CA PHE A 16 -19.30 1.88 -28.14
C PHE A 16 -18.86 0.82 -27.13
N GLY A 17 -17.61 0.94 -26.67
CA GLY A 17 -17.19 0.29 -25.45
C GLY A 17 -17.96 0.95 -24.31
N CYS A 18 -18.84 0.18 -23.66
CA CYS A 18 -19.28 0.49 -22.31
C CYS A 18 -18.04 0.53 -21.42
N SER A 19 -17.37 1.67 -21.31
CA SER A 19 -16.58 1.97 -20.12
C SER A 19 -17.58 2.37 -19.05
N SER A 20 -18.10 1.40 -18.30
CA SER A 20 -18.68 1.72 -17.00
C SER A 20 -17.54 2.31 -16.18
N GLU A 21 -17.52 3.63 -16.08
CA GLU A 21 -16.59 4.36 -15.22
C GLU A 21 -16.69 3.74 -13.81
N VAL A 22 -15.56 3.32 -13.23
CA VAL A 22 -15.55 2.71 -11.89
C VAL A 22 -16.19 3.71 -10.92
N SER A 23 -17.17 3.30 -10.14
CA SER A 23 -17.82 4.23 -9.21
C SER A 23 -16.88 4.60 -8.05
N TYR A 24 -17.11 5.75 -7.40
CA TYR A 24 -16.33 6.15 -6.24
C TYR A 24 -16.34 5.09 -5.13
N GLU A 25 -17.50 4.48 -4.89
CA GLU A 25 -17.66 3.45 -3.86
C GLU A 25 -16.90 2.16 -4.22
N ASP A 26 -16.95 1.74 -5.48
CA ASP A 26 -16.19 0.56 -5.93
C ASP A 26 -14.68 0.81 -5.85
N PHE A 27 -14.24 2.01 -6.26
CA PHE A 27 -12.84 2.42 -6.16
C PHE A 27 -12.37 2.43 -4.70
N LYS A 28 -13.16 3.06 -3.82
CA LYS A 28 -12.86 3.12 -2.39
C LYS A 28 -12.83 1.72 -1.78
N SER A 29 -13.81 0.87 -2.08
CA SER A 29 -13.88 -0.51 -1.60
C SER A 29 -12.66 -1.31 -2.03
N ALA A 30 -12.22 -1.18 -3.29
CA ALA A 30 -11.03 -1.84 -3.79
C ALA A 30 -9.75 -1.37 -3.05
N VAL A 31 -9.61 -0.08 -2.78
CA VAL A 31 -8.46 0.43 -2.02
C VAL A 31 -8.50 0.01 -0.55
N ASP A 32 -9.69 -0.04 0.06
CA ASP A 32 -9.88 -0.56 1.42
C ASP A 32 -9.51 -2.04 1.51
N ASP A 33 -9.87 -2.84 0.50
CA ASP A 33 -9.48 -4.25 0.39
C ASP A 33 -7.96 -4.41 0.26
N ILE A 34 -7.30 -3.59 -0.56
CA ILE A 34 -5.83 -3.55 -0.65
C ILE A 34 -5.22 -3.28 0.73
N ASN A 35 -5.72 -2.26 1.44
CA ASN A 35 -5.22 -1.91 2.78
C ASN A 35 -5.43 -3.02 3.80
N SER A 36 -6.58 -3.71 3.76
CA SER A 36 -6.84 -4.83 4.67
C SER A 36 -5.89 -5.99 4.41
N LYS A 37 -5.73 -6.40 3.15
CA LYS A 37 -4.84 -7.49 2.77
C LYS A 37 -3.37 -7.16 3.06
N GLN A 38 -2.95 -5.91 2.86
CA GLN A 38 -1.59 -5.46 3.25
C GLN A 38 -1.36 -5.54 4.76
N ARG A 39 -2.38 -5.25 5.58
CA ARG A 39 -2.31 -5.46 7.03
C ARG A 39 -2.19 -6.94 7.36
N ASP A 40 -2.98 -7.80 6.72
CA ASP A 40 -2.91 -9.25 6.92
C ASP A 40 -1.53 -9.80 6.54
N ILE A 41 -0.99 -9.40 5.40
CA ILE A 41 0.39 -9.73 4.99
C ILE A 41 1.40 -9.32 6.07
N PHE A 42 1.27 -8.10 6.61
CA PHE A 42 2.18 -7.61 7.65
C PHE A 42 2.08 -8.43 8.95
N GLU A 43 0.88 -8.76 9.40
CA GLU A 43 0.66 -9.57 10.61
C GLU A 43 1.30 -10.94 10.46
N LYS A 44 1.06 -11.62 9.33
CA LYS A 44 1.60 -12.95 9.04
C LYS A 44 3.12 -12.90 8.88
N SER A 45 3.66 -11.85 8.25
CA SER A 45 5.11 -11.64 8.16
C SER A 45 5.78 -11.50 9.54
N ASN A 46 5.09 -10.92 10.52
CA ASN A 46 5.58 -10.86 11.90
C ASN A 46 5.53 -12.23 12.60
N GLU A 47 4.52 -13.05 12.31
CA GLU A 47 4.41 -14.44 12.81
C GLU A 47 5.53 -15.30 12.25
N VAL A 48 5.73 -15.28 10.93
CA VAL A 48 6.89 -15.88 10.25
C VAL A 48 8.19 -15.47 10.93
N SER A 49 8.38 -14.17 11.17
CA SER A 49 9.59 -13.65 11.83
C SER A 49 9.74 -14.11 13.30
N LYS A 50 8.64 -14.42 14.00
CA LYS A 50 8.70 -15.03 15.35
C LYS A 50 9.09 -16.50 15.26
N ILE A 51 8.49 -17.25 14.34
CA ILE A 51 8.78 -18.68 14.14
C ILE A 51 10.25 -18.85 13.75
N ILE A 52 10.76 -18.10 12.78
CA ILE A 52 12.19 -18.14 12.38
C ILE A 52 13.11 -17.91 13.59
N ARG A 53 12.77 -16.97 14.48
CA ARG A 53 13.56 -16.71 15.69
C ARG A 53 13.54 -17.89 16.65
N GLN A 54 12.38 -18.51 16.88
CA GLN A 54 12.25 -19.68 17.75
C GLN A 54 13.02 -20.88 17.19
N VAL A 55 12.91 -21.11 15.88
CA VAL A 55 13.66 -22.13 15.14
C VAL A 55 15.16 -21.91 15.29
N ASN A 56 15.64 -20.69 15.01
CA ASN A 56 17.06 -20.35 15.10
C ASN A 56 17.63 -20.41 16.53
N GLN A 57 16.80 -20.19 17.56
CA GLN A 57 17.19 -20.36 18.95
C GLN A 57 17.35 -21.83 19.32
N ARG A 58 16.48 -22.71 18.80
CA ARG A 58 16.51 -24.14 19.08
C ARG A 58 17.61 -24.86 18.28
N PHE A 59 17.90 -24.39 17.07
CA PHE A 59 18.87 -24.97 16.14
C PHE A 59 19.90 -23.91 15.69
N PRO A 60 20.82 -23.51 16.58
CA PRO A 60 21.78 -22.44 16.29
C PRO A 60 22.75 -22.79 15.15
N ASP A 61 22.95 -24.08 14.86
CA ASP A 61 23.82 -24.59 13.80
C ASP A 61 23.12 -24.71 12.44
N GLN A 62 21.78 -24.57 12.40
CA GLN A 62 20.96 -24.65 11.18
C GLN A 62 20.14 -23.37 11.00
N LYS A 63 20.82 -22.22 11.07
CA LYS A 63 20.14 -20.93 10.94
C LYS A 63 19.42 -20.80 9.62
N ILE A 64 18.15 -20.47 9.75
CA ILE A 64 17.26 -20.08 8.69
C ILE A 64 17.32 -18.56 8.56
N THR A 65 17.73 -18.08 7.39
CA THR A 65 17.69 -16.65 7.04
C THR A 65 16.79 -16.49 5.82
N PHE A 66 15.64 -15.88 6.05
CA PHE A 66 14.66 -15.57 5.03
C PHE A 66 14.50 -14.07 4.88
N ASP A 67 14.31 -13.61 3.64
CA ASP A 67 13.96 -12.21 3.38
C ASP A 67 12.45 -12.05 3.59
N THR A 68 12.06 -11.97 4.86
CA THR A 68 10.64 -11.92 5.25
C THR A 68 9.93 -10.64 4.79
N ALA A 69 10.67 -9.65 4.26
CA ALA A 69 10.06 -8.45 3.72
C ALA A 69 9.35 -8.70 2.38
N LEU A 70 9.76 -9.74 1.63
CA LEU A 70 9.21 -10.07 0.31
C LEU A 70 8.63 -11.49 0.21
N GLY A 71 8.73 -12.28 1.28
CA GLY A 71 8.34 -13.70 1.31
C GLY A 71 9.50 -14.62 0.92
N LEU A 72 9.30 -15.93 1.02
CA LEU A 72 10.32 -16.91 0.61
C LEU A 72 10.51 -16.91 -0.91
N SER A 73 11.78 -16.91 -1.34
CA SER A 73 12.11 -17.34 -2.71
C SER A 73 11.82 -18.85 -2.88
N SER A 74 11.63 -19.31 -4.12
CA SER A 74 11.41 -20.74 -4.40
C SER A 74 12.53 -21.63 -3.83
N ALA A 75 13.79 -21.17 -3.87
CA ALA A 75 14.92 -21.89 -3.28
C ALA A 75 14.85 -21.97 -1.75
N GLN A 76 14.32 -20.93 -1.10
CA GLN A 76 14.10 -20.90 0.35
C GLN A 76 12.92 -21.80 0.77
N GLU A 77 11.87 -21.83 -0.05
CA GLU A 77 10.72 -22.72 0.14
C GLU A 77 11.11 -24.19 -0.02
N GLU A 78 11.86 -24.55 -1.07
CA GLU A 78 12.37 -25.91 -1.27
C GLU A 78 13.22 -26.38 -0.09
N LYS A 79 14.12 -25.51 0.39
CA LYS A 79 14.95 -25.79 1.56
C LYS A 79 14.11 -25.99 2.82
N LEU A 80 13.06 -25.19 3.02
CA LEU A 80 12.13 -25.35 4.14
C LEU A 80 11.39 -26.69 4.06
N VAL A 81 10.90 -27.06 2.87
CA VAL A 81 10.26 -28.36 2.63
C VAL A 81 11.21 -29.53 2.90
N GLU A 82 12.48 -29.42 2.52
CA GLU A 82 13.49 -30.43 2.83
C GLU A 82 13.74 -30.56 4.34
N LEU A 83 13.87 -29.43 5.05
CA LEU A 83 14.02 -29.42 6.51
C LEU A 83 12.83 -30.11 7.20
N ILE A 84 11.60 -29.81 6.77
CA ILE A 84 10.37 -30.45 7.31
C ILE A 84 10.39 -31.97 7.14
N LYS A 85 10.91 -32.47 6.01
CA LYS A 85 10.99 -33.91 5.71
C LYS A 85 12.03 -34.64 6.56
N GLN A 86 13.16 -33.99 6.80
CA GLN A 86 14.28 -34.55 7.57
C GLN A 86 14.05 -34.43 9.08
N GLU A 87 13.15 -33.54 9.50
CA GLU A 87 12.90 -33.28 10.91
C GLU A 87 12.15 -34.42 11.62
N LYS A 88 12.67 -34.82 12.78
CA LYS A 88 12.16 -35.92 13.60
C LYS A 88 11.43 -35.42 14.85
N ASP A 89 11.80 -34.25 15.37
CA ASP A 89 11.11 -33.59 16.48
C ASP A 89 9.75 -33.07 15.99
N VAL A 90 8.68 -33.64 16.53
CA VAL A 90 7.30 -33.30 16.16
C VAL A 90 6.99 -31.83 16.39
N THR A 91 7.54 -31.22 17.45
CA THR A 91 7.31 -29.82 17.79
C THR A 91 7.97 -28.91 16.75
N TYR A 92 9.22 -29.20 16.40
CA TYR A 92 9.94 -28.40 15.42
C TYR A 92 9.38 -28.58 14.00
N LYS A 93 9.01 -29.82 13.65
CA LYS A 93 8.28 -30.08 12.40
C LYS A 93 6.99 -29.28 12.32
N GLY A 94 6.26 -29.15 13.43
CA GLY A 94 5.07 -28.31 13.54
C GLY A 94 5.37 -26.83 13.26
N MET A 95 6.40 -26.27 13.90
CA MET A 95 6.82 -24.88 13.67
C MET A 95 7.24 -24.61 12.21
N LEU A 96 8.01 -25.51 11.60
CA LEU A 96 8.41 -25.37 10.20
C LEU A 96 7.21 -25.48 9.25
N GLN A 97 6.22 -26.32 9.56
CA GLN A 97 4.99 -26.43 8.79
C GLN A 97 4.12 -25.17 8.92
N GLU A 98 4.02 -24.60 10.13
CA GLU A 98 3.34 -23.33 10.35
C GLU A 98 3.99 -22.21 9.54
N LEU A 99 5.32 -22.15 9.55
CA LEU A 99 6.09 -21.20 8.73
C LEU A 99 5.75 -21.33 7.23
N LEU A 100 5.75 -22.55 6.70
CA LEU A 100 5.44 -22.81 5.29
C LEU A 100 4.00 -22.39 4.94
N ASN A 101 3.05 -22.68 5.84
CA ASN A 101 1.66 -22.31 5.64
C ASN A 101 1.47 -20.78 5.63
N SER A 102 2.07 -20.06 6.58
CA SER A 102 2.01 -18.60 6.64
C SER A 102 2.60 -17.93 5.39
N GLU A 103 3.67 -18.49 4.83
CA GLU A 103 4.28 -17.98 3.59
C GLU A 103 3.38 -18.16 2.38
N LYS A 104 2.70 -19.30 2.28
CA LYS A 104 1.68 -19.52 1.26
C LYS A 104 0.53 -18.52 1.38
N GLU A 105 0.03 -18.29 2.59
CA GLU A 105 -1.02 -17.29 2.82
C GLU A 105 -0.57 -15.87 2.43
N ILE A 106 0.67 -15.50 2.76
CA ILE A 106 1.26 -14.22 2.33
C ILE A 106 1.31 -14.12 0.81
N PHE A 107 1.69 -15.20 0.12
CA PHE A 107 1.71 -15.25 -1.34
C PHE A 107 0.31 -15.07 -1.93
N ASP A 108 -0.67 -15.83 -1.47
CA ASP A 108 -2.05 -15.76 -1.95
C ASP A 108 -2.64 -14.34 -1.74
N LEU A 109 -2.40 -13.73 -0.57
CA LEU A 109 -2.80 -12.34 -0.30
C LEU A 109 -2.14 -11.32 -1.23
N LYS A 110 -0.88 -11.53 -1.62
CA LYS A 110 -0.17 -10.64 -2.57
C LYS A 110 -0.76 -10.75 -3.97
N GLU A 111 -1.08 -11.96 -4.42
CA GLU A 111 -1.75 -12.18 -5.71
C GLU A 111 -3.12 -11.51 -5.73
N GLU A 112 -3.90 -11.62 -4.65
CA GLU A 112 -5.18 -10.91 -4.52
C GLU A 112 -5.02 -9.38 -4.56
N VAL A 113 -3.99 -8.84 -3.89
CA VAL A 113 -3.67 -7.40 -3.99
C VAL A 113 -3.31 -7.02 -5.43
N ALA A 114 -2.49 -7.81 -6.11
CA ALA A 114 -2.10 -7.55 -7.50
C ALA A 114 -3.30 -7.59 -8.46
N ASP A 115 -4.22 -8.54 -8.28
CA ASP A 115 -5.46 -8.63 -9.05
C ASP A 115 -6.33 -7.37 -8.86
N ILE A 116 -6.54 -6.93 -7.61
CA ILE A 116 -7.31 -5.71 -7.34
C ILE A 116 -6.63 -4.49 -7.98
N GLN A 117 -5.30 -4.36 -7.82
CA GLN A 117 -4.53 -3.27 -8.41
C GLN A 117 -4.61 -3.25 -9.94
N SER A 118 -4.68 -4.41 -10.59
CA SER A 118 -4.80 -4.51 -12.06
C SER A 118 -6.10 -3.92 -12.61
N ARG A 119 -7.13 -3.84 -11.77
CA ARG A 119 -8.46 -3.30 -12.10
C ARG A 119 -8.60 -1.81 -11.76
N LEU A 120 -7.63 -1.23 -11.06
CA LEU A 120 -7.63 0.17 -10.68
C LEU A 120 -6.77 1.01 -11.64
N PRO A 121 -7.09 2.31 -11.80
CA PRO A 121 -6.18 3.28 -12.39
C PRO A 121 -4.80 3.23 -11.73
N LYS A 122 -3.74 3.36 -12.54
CA LYS A 122 -2.37 3.28 -12.05
C LYS A 122 -2.14 4.32 -10.95
N PRO A 123 -1.62 3.93 -9.77
CA PRO A 123 -1.38 4.87 -8.69
C PRO A 123 -0.17 5.76 -9.00
N TYR A 124 -0.11 6.89 -8.31
CA TYR A 124 1.10 7.70 -8.25
C TYR A 124 2.06 7.11 -7.20
N VAL A 125 3.31 6.86 -7.59
CA VAL A 125 4.34 6.36 -6.68
C VAL A 125 5.08 7.53 -6.05
N VAL A 126 4.95 7.67 -4.74
CA VAL A 126 5.55 8.75 -3.96
C VAL A 126 7.07 8.75 -4.12
N GLN A 127 7.61 9.94 -4.38
CA GLN A 127 9.02 10.26 -4.45
C GLN A 127 9.45 11.08 -3.23
N LYS A 128 10.76 11.21 -3.05
CA LYS A 128 11.33 11.99 -1.95
C LYS A 128 10.95 13.47 -2.09
N GLY A 129 10.30 14.01 -1.06
CA GLY A 129 9.92 15.42 -0.99
C GLY A 129 8.52 15.72 -1.55
N ASP A 130 7.80 14.71 -2.00
CA ASP A 130 6.42 14.89 -2.40
C ASP A 130 5.52 15.30 -1.24
N GLN A 131 4.54 16.13 -1.56
CA GLN A 131 3.46 16.51 -0.66
C GLN A 131 2.17 15.99 -1.25
N HIS A 132 1.38 15.28 -0.44
CA HIS A 132 0.13 14.67 -0.89
C HIS A 132 -0.77 15.69 -1.58
N ARG A 133 -0.93 16.89 -0.99
CA ARG A 133 -1.70 18.00 -1.59
C ARG A 133 -1.24 18.37 -3.00
N LYS A 134 0.08 18.49 -3.19
CA LYS A 134 0.67 18.91 -4.47
C LYS A 134 0.44 17.85 -5.55
N VAL A 135 0.59 16.56 -5.18
CA VAL A 135 0.31 15.45 -6.09
C VAL A 135 -1.15 15.48 -6.54
N CYS A 136 -2.10 15.64 -5.61
CA CYS A 136 -3.52 15.70 -5.93
C CYS A 136 -3.88 16.89 -6.85
N VAL A 137 -3.37 18.10 -6.53
CA VAL A 137 -3.62 19.29 -7.35
C VAL A 137 -3.04 19.12 -8.76
N ASN A 138 -1.82 18.60 -8.87
CA ASN A 138 -1.18 18.37 -10.17
C ASN A 138 -1.95 17.34 -10.99
N TYR A 139 -2.44 16.25 -10.38
CA TYR A 139 -3.27 15.27 -11.08
C TYR A 139 -4.55 15.91 -11.65
N LEU A 140 -5.30 16.66 -10.84
CA LEU A 140 -6.52 17.30 -11.30
C LEU A 140 -6.28 18.34 -12.42
N LYS A 141 -5.14 19.04 -12.38
CA LYS A 141 -4.79 20.01 -13.42
C LYS A 141 -4.25 19.36 -14.70
N ASP A 142 -3.23 18.54 -14.54
CA ASP A 142 -2.39 18.09 -15.65
C ASP A 142 -2.99 16.86 -16.34
N VAL A 143 -3.72 16.02 -15.60
CA VAL A 143 -4.39 14.81 -16.13
C VAL A 143 -5.85 15.09 -16.44
N GLU A 144 -6.58 15.70 -15.49
CA GLU A 144 -8.02 15.90 -15.64
C GLU A 144 -8.42 17.22 -16.31
N GLY A 145 -7.49 18.16 -16.42
CA GLY A 145 -7.67 19.43 -17.14
C GLY A 145 -8.40 20.52 -16.36
N LEU A 146 -8.47 20.42 -15.03
CA LEU A 146 -9.13 21.42 -14.20
C LEU A 146 -8.28 22.68 -14.07
N ASP A 147 -8.94 23.83 -13.88
CA ASP A 147 -8.25 25.03 -13.45
C ASP A 147 -7.73 24.88 -12.01
N GLU A 148 -6.72 25.68 -11.68
CA GLU A 148 -6.04 25.57 -10.39
C GLU A 148 -6.94 25.87 -9.19
N LYS A 149 -7.94 26.75 -9.34
CA LYS A 149 -8.85 27.08 -8.25
C LYS A 149 -9.79 25.91 -7.97
N ALA A 150 -10.43 25.36 -9.01
CA ALA A 150 -11.29 24.20 -8.87
C ALA A 150 -10.54 22.98 -8.32
N ALA A 151 -9.32 22.73 -8.80
CA ALA A 151 -8.48 21.64 -8.29
C ALA A 151 -8.20 21.80 -6.79
N LYS A 152 -7.82 23.00 -6.33
CA LYS A 152 -7.58 23.27 -4.90
C LYS A 152 -8.85 23.07 -4.07
N GLU A 153 -10.00 23.57 -4.53
CA GLU A 153 -11.29 23.42 -3.83
C GLU A 153 -11.73 21.96 -3.69
N LEU A 154 -11.42 21.09 -4.67
CA LEU A 154 -11.63 19.65 -4.54
C LEU A 154 -10.68 19.02 -3.52
N VAL A 155 -9.39 19.37 -3.59
CA VAL A 155 -8.36 18.81 -2.71
C VAL A 155 -8.54 19.23 -1.25
N ASP A 156 -9.06 20.42 -0.99
CA ASP A 156 -9.31 20.90 0.38
C ASP A 156 -10.49 20.19 1.08
N ARG A 157 -11.30 19.44 0.32
CA ARG A 157 -12.43 18.65 0.85
C ARG A 157 -12.08 17.22 1.22
N VAL A 158 -10.87 16.74 0.89
CA VAL A 158 -10.45 15.36 1.15
C VAL A 158 -9.47 15.27 2.30
N ALA A 159 -9.43 14.12 2.96
CA ALA A 159 -8.47 13.85 4.01
C ALA A 159 -7.06 13.64 3.41
N LEU A 160 -6.18 14.61 3.64
CA LEU A 160 -4.79 14.52 3.24
C LEU A 160 -3.95 13.83 4.33
N ILE A 161 -2.76 13.40 3.93
CA ILE A 161 -1.76 12.80 4.81
C ILE A 161 -0.50 13.62 4.64
N ASP A 162 0.05 14.10 5.74
CA ASP A 162 1.21 14.98 5.73
C ASP A 162 2.49 14.17 5.42
N GLU A 163 2.59 12.98 5.99
CA GLU A 163 3.81 12.18 5.92
C GLU A 163 3.81 11.20 4.74
N MET A 164 4.47 11.62 3.66
CA MET A 164 4.66 10.85 2.43
C MET A 164 6.04 10.19 2.42
N ILE A 165 6.05 8.86 2.47
CA ILE A 165 7.28 8.07 2.38
C ILE A 165 7.45 7.57 0.94
N PRO A 166 8.66 7.67 0.36
CA PRO A 166 8.94 7.12 -0.96
C PRO A 166 8.50 5.66 -1.10
N GLY A 167 7.85 5.36 -2.22
CA GLY A 167 7.29 4.04 -2.51
C GLY A 167 5.82 3.87 -2.09
N PHE A 168 5.25 4.76 -1.27
CA PHE A 168 3.80 4.77 -1.06
C PHE A 168 3.06 4.97 -2.38
N TYR A 169 1.89 4.36 -2.49
CA TYR A 169 1.00 4.56 -3.63
C TYR A 169 -0.12 5.52 -3.23
N ILE A 170 -0.29 6.58 -4.03
CA ILE A 170 -1.42 7.49 -3.95
C ILE A 170 -2.40 7.12 -5.07
N TRP A 171 -3.55 6.58 -4.68
CA TRP A 171 -4.66 6.28 -5.55
C TRP A 171 -5.52 7.51 -5.71
N LEU A 172 -5.67 7.98 -6.94
CA LEU A 172 -6.38 9.21 -7.28
C LEU A 172 -7.62 8.85 -8.08
N TYR A 173 -8.77 9.33 -7.64
CA TYR A 173 -10.04 9.15 -8.30
C TYR A 173 -10.65 10.52 -8.58
N TYR A 174 -11.10 10.73 -9.82
CA TYR A 174 -11.92 11.88 -10.16
C TYR A 174 -13.03 11.47 -11.13
N ASN A 175 -14.25 11.89 -10.85
CA ASN A 175 -15.38 11.73 -11.75
C ASN A 175 -15.91 13.10 -12.16
N LYS A 176 -15.88 13.37 -13.47
CA LYS A 176 -16.25 14.67 -14.05
C LYS A 176 -17.73 14.99 -13.91
N ASP A 177 -18.58 13.99 -14.06
CA ASP A 177 -20.04 14.16 -14.07
C ASP A 177 -20.59 14.49 -12.68
N THR A 178 -20.03 13.88 -11.65
CA THR A 178 -20.43 14.09 -10.24
C THR A 178 -19.56 15.12 -9.53
N ASN A 179 -18.44 15.53 -10.15
CA ASN A 179 -17.42 16.40 -9.57
C ASN A 179 -16.91 15.90 -8.20
N VAL A 180 -16.77 14.58 -8.06
CA VAL A 180 -16.27 13.90 -6.86
C VAL A 180 -14.80 13.58 -7.05
N PHE A 181 -13.99 14.01 -6.09
CA PHE A 181 -12.57 13.69 -6.01
C PHE A 181 -12.29 12.86 -4.75
N GLY A 182 -11.47 11.82 -4.90
CA GLY A 182 -11.01 10.95 -3.84
C GLY A 182 -9.51 10.71 -3.91
N THR A 183 -8.86 10.62 -2.76
CA THR A 183 -7.47 10.21 -2.67
C THR A 183 -7.26 9.24 -1.51
N PHE A 184 -6.46 8.21 -1.76
CA PHE A 184 -6.21 7.14 -0.80
C PHE A 184 -4.74 6.73 -0.88
N VAL A 185 -4.12 6.51 0.28
CA VAL A 185 -2.70 6.14 0.35
C VAL A 185 -2.58 4.71 0.87
N THR A 186 -1.84 3.89 0.13
CA THR A 186 -1.51 2.51 0.51
C THR A 186 0.00 2.33 0.57
N GLN A 187 0.45 1.20 1.13
CA GLN A 187 1.88 0.94 1.34
C GLN A 187 2.70 0.95 0.03
N GLY A 188 2.13 0.48 -1.08
CA GLY A 188 2.84 0.38 -2.35
C GLY A 188 4.14 -0.43 -2.21
N GLU A 189 5.24 0.14 -2.70
CA GLU A 189 6.60 -0.43 -2.67
C GLU A 189 7.34 -0.16 -1.35
N ALA A 190 6.77 0.63 -0.45
CA ALA A 190 7.45 0.97 0.80
C ALA A 190 7.51 -0.22 1.76
N LYS A 191 8.57 -0.25 2.58
CA LYS A 191 8.77 -1.28 3.63
C LYS A 191 7.91 -1.06 4.88
N VAL A 192 7.18 0.05 4.95
CA VAL A 192 6.41 0.46 6.13
C VAL A 192 4.97 0.75 5.74
N ASN A 193 4.02 0.39 6.61
CA ASN A 193 2.61 0.67 6.34
C ASN A 193 2.26 2.13 6.73
N PRO A 194 1.54 2.90 5.88
CA PRO A 194 1.16 4.28 6.16
C PRO A 194 0.46 4.49 7.51
N ASN A 195 -0.41 3.56 7.92
CA ASN A 195 -1.13 3.66 9.20
C ASN A 195 -0.19 3.51 10.40
N ARG A 196 0.85 2.68 10.29
CA ARG A 196 1.86 2.58 11.37
C ARG A 196 2.67 3.85 11.49
N VAL A 197 3.04 4.46 10.37
CA VAL A 197 3.78 5.74 10.34
C VAL A 197 2.95 6.85 10.96
N ARG A 198 1.67 6.95 10.59
CA ARG A 198 0.74 7.92 11.20
C ARG A 198 0.62 7.71 12.70
N TYR A 199 0.53 6.47 13.15
CA TYR A 199 0.46 6.17 14.58
C TYR A 199 1.75 6.54 15.33
N SER A 200 2.92 6.18 14.81
CA SER A 200 4.20 6.48 15.47
C SER A 200 4.45 7.98 15.58
N ILE A 201 4.17 8.73 14.53
CA ILE A 201 4.36 10.18 14.50
C ILE A 201 3.34 10.87 15.39
N ARG A 202 2.07 10.43 15.38
CA ARG A 202 1.07 10.96 16.31
C ARG A 202 1.47 10.74 17.77
N LYS A 203 2.03 9.57 18.08
CA LYS A 203 2.54 9.26 19.42
C LYS A 203 3.71 10.16 19.81
N GLU A 204 4.67 10.37 18.89
CA GLU A 204 5.82 11.25 19.10
C GLU A 204 5.38 12.70 19.32
N LYS A 205 4.53 13.25 18.44
CA LYS A 205 3.96 14.60 18.57
C LYS A 205 3.20 14.78 19.90
N LEU A 206 2.48 13.77 20.36
CA LEU A 206 1.78 13.80 21.65
C LEU A 206 2.76 13.84 22.83
N GLN A 207 3.82 13.05 22.76
CA GLN A 207 4.87 13.01 23.77
C GLN A 207 5.61 14.36 23.84
N GLU A 208 5.99 14.94 22.70
CA GLU A 208 6.61 16.27 22.65
C GLU A 208 5.69 17.35 23.24
N ALA A 209 4.39 17.29 22.94
CA ALA A 209 3.42 18.24 23.47
C ALA A 209 3.28 18.12 24.99
N TYR A 210 3.27 16.89 25.52
CA TYR A 210 3.26 16.62 26.95
C TYR A 210 4.51 17.17 27.64
N GLU A 211 5.69 16.91 27.09
CA GLU A 211 6.98 17.40 27.63
C GLU A 211 7.06 18.93 27.62
N LYS A 212 6.62 19.57 26.53
CA LYS A 212 6.52 21.04 26.45
C LYS A 212 5.56 21.60 27.49
N GLY A 213 4.41 20.96 27.70
CA GLY A 213 3.44 21.37 28.71
C GLY A 213 3.98 21.24 30.13
N MET A 214 4.66 20.13 30.45
CA MET A 214 5.31 19.91 31.74
C MET A 214 6.40 20.95 32.02
N LYS A 215 7.23 21.25 31.01
CA LYS A 215 8.27 22.27 31.12
C LYS A 215 7.68 23.67 31.35
N ALA A 216 6.66 24.05 30.57
CA ALA A 216 5.99 25.33 30.75
C ALA A 216 5.33 25.47 32.14
N ALA A 217 4.75 24.38 32.67
CA ALA A 217 4.19 24.36 34.02
C ALA A 217 5.29 24.55 35.08
N GLN A 218 6.44 23.89 34.94
CA GLN A 218 7.59 24.05 35.84
C GLN A 218 8.15 25.48 35.81
N ASP A 219 8.33 26.05 34.61
CA ASP A 219 8.83 27.41 34.44
C ASP A 219 7.86 28.44 35.07
N SER A 220 6.55 28.29 34.85
CA SER A 220 5.54 29.17 35.47
C SER A 220 5.45 29.05 37.00
N SER A 221 5.78 27.89 37.56
CA SER A 221 5.81 27.67 39.01
C SER A 221 7.07 28.27 39.67
N ALA A 222 8.16 28.37 38.90
CA ALA A 222 9.41 28.96 39.34
C ALA A 222 9.37 30.50 39.33
N GLU A 223 8.58 31.11 38.43
CA GLU A 223 8.41 32.58 38.36
C GLU A 223 7.48 33.16 39.44
N GLN A 224 6.71 32.32 40.14
CA GLN A 224 5.77 32.74 41.20
C GLN A 224 6.35 32.67 42.63
N ASN A 225 7.61 32.23 42.78
CA ASN A 225 8.33 32.18 44.06
C ASN A 225 9.50 33.18 44.08
#